data_AF-Q1Q7M7-F1
#
_entry.id   AF-Q1Q7M7-F1
#
_cell.length_a   1.000
_cell.length_b   1.000
_cell.length_c   1.000
_cell.angle_alpha   90.00
_cell.angle_beta   90.00
_cell.angle_gamma   90.00
#
_symmetry.space_group_name_H-M   'P 1'
#
loop_
_entity.id
_entity.type
_entity.pdbx_description
1 polymer ?
#
loop_
_entity_poly.entity_id
_entity_poly.type
_entity_poly.pdbx_seq_one_letter_code
_entity_poly.pdbx_strand_id
1 'polypeptide(L)'
;MEGEKALRSKILLMCIFSIAIFSLSEDRFCLCAEENTQVEGEKEEKSELAKLMKEIDKNYKATEEISGYYNYKEKEWKIIGDASVNLINLCKIALKKFARPDDEKYQKLNRMMLEESEKMHEVYERRGQVGALEDAQWQVRRLRQTCALCHKHLGIHLYPNLYPGHKDWGVK
;
A
#
# COMPACT_ATOMS: atom_id res chain seq x y z
N MET A 1 65.15 -31.91 23.88
CA MET A 1 63.84 -32.59 23.74
C MET A 1 62.74 -32.06 24.69
N GLU A 2 62.99 -31.02 25.49
CA GLU A 2 62.00 -30.43 26.41
C GLU A 2 61.38 -29.11 25.90
N GLY A 3 62.13 -28.30 25.13
CA GLY A 3 61.65 -27.00 24.62
C GLY A 3 60.55 -27.09 23.54
N GLU A 4 60.51 -28.17 22.76
CA GLU A 4 59.54 -28.34 21.66
C GLU A 4 58.14 -28.72 22.18
N LYS A 5 58.06 -29.39 23.34
CA LYS A 5 56.80 -29.73 24.01
C LYS A 5 56.16 -28.50 24.66
N ALA A 6 56.98 -27.60 25.21
CA ALA A 6 56.51 -26.36 25.83
C ALA A 6 55.92 -25.39 24.79
N LEU A 7 56.50 -25.33 23.58
CA LEU A 7 56.01 -24.47 22.50
C LEU A 7 54.66 -24.98 21.95
N ARG A 8 54.52 -26.29 21.75
CA ARG A 8 53.26 -26.91 21.30
C ARG A 8 52.12 -26.74 22.32
N SER A 9 52.43 -26.83 23.62
CA SER A 9 51.44 -26.62 24.69
C SER A 9 50.93 -25.18 24.75
N LYS A 10 51.78 -24.18 24.48
CA LYS A 10 51.39 -22.76 24.46
C LYS A 10 50.52 -22.41 23.24
N ILE A 11 50.82 -22.98 22.07
CA ILE A 11 50.02 -22.79 20.86
C ILE A 11 48.63 -23.42 21.02
N LEU A 12 48.56 -24.63 21.59
CA LEU A 12 47.28 -25.30 21.85
C LEU A 12 46.42 -24.52 22.86
N LEU A 13 47.03 -23.97 23.92
CA LEU A 13 46.32 -23.14 24.90
C LEU A 13 45.78 -21.84 24.28
N MET A 14 46.54 -21.18 23.39
CA MET A 14 46.07 -19.98 22.69
C MET A 14 44.91 -20.29 21.74
N CYS A 15 44.96 -21.42 21.02
CA CYS A 15 43.85 -21.82 20.13
C CYS A 15 42.57 -22.11 20.91
N ILE A 16 42.65 -22.73 22.09
CA ILE A 16 41.47 -22.98 22.94
C ILE A 16 40.91 -21.67 23.50
N PHE A 17 41.77 -20.72 23.88
CA PHE A 17 41.34 -19.39 24.34
C PHE A 17 40.65 -18.58 23.24
N SER A 18 41.11 -18.66 21.98
CA SER A 18 40.47 -17.97 20.86
C SER A 18 39.09 -18.55 20.49
N ILE A 19 38.89 -19.87 20.63
CA ILE A 19 37.59 -20.51 20.39
C ILE A 19 36.59 -20.19 21.53
N ALA A 20 37.07 -20.18 22.78
CA ALA A 20 36.22 -19.84 23.93
C ALA A 20 35.73 -18.38 23.92
N ILE A 21 36.52 -17.44 23.39
CA ILE A 21 36.10 -16.03 23.24
C ILE A 21 35.07 -15.88 22.11
N PHE A 22 35.13 -16.70 21.05
CA PHE A 22 34.16 -16.68 19.96
C PHE A 22 32.81 -17.33 20.33
N SER A 23 32.80 -18.29 21.26
CA SER A 23 31.57 -18.95 21.74
C SER A 23 30.84 -18.19 22.87
N LEU A 24 31.43 -17.14 23.44
CA LEU A 24 30.84 -16.36 24.53
C LEU A 24 30.19 -15.03 24.09
N SER A 25 30.21 -14.69 22.80
CA SER A 25 29.62 -13.44 22.27
C SER A 25 28.25 -13.58 21.59
N GLU A 26 27.73 -14.80 21.38
CA GLU A 26 26.44 -14.98 20.67
C GLU A 26 25.19 -14.97 21.60
N ASP A 27 25.34 -15.15 22.91
CA ASP A 27 24.17 -15.25 23.81
C ASP A 27 24.02 -14.06 24.76
N ARG A 28 23.70 -12.87 24.20
CA ARG A 28 22.83 -11.84 24.83
C ARG A 28 22.68 -10.55 24.01
N PHE A 29 22.43 -10.64 22.71
CA PHE A 29 21.74 -9.54 22.04
C PHE A 29 20.24 -9.67 22.31
N CYS A 30 19.70 -8.73 23.07
CA CYS A 30 18.30 -8.69 23.49
C CYS A 30 17.39 -8.42 22.28
N LEU A 31 16.95 -9.48 21.62
CA LEU A 31 16.06 -9.48 20.43
C LEU A 31 14.57 -9.31 20.77
N CYS A 32 14.21 -8.87 21.99
CA CYS A 32 12.81 -8.75 22.41
C CYS A 32 12.22 -7.34 22.22
N ALA A 33 13.02 -6.34 21.82
CA ALA A 33 12.55 -4.97 21.64
C ALA A 33 12.06 -4.68 20.21
N GLU A 34 12.72 -5.26 19.19
CA GLU A 34 12.42 -5.03 17.77
C GLU A 34 11.08 -5.64 17.35
N GLU A 35 10.72 -6.82 17.86
CA GLU A 35 9.46 -7.48 17.51
C GLU A 35 8.23 -6.66 17.94
N ASN A 36 8.24 -6.07 19.15
CA ASN A 36 7.13 -5.24 19.61
C ASN A 36 7.03 -3.91 18.85
N THR A 37 8.15 -3.26 18.51
CA THR A 37 8.11 -2.01 17.73
C THR A 37 7.71 -2.24 16.29
N GLN A 38 8.14 -3.36 15.69
CA GLN A 38 7.77 -3.75 14.33
C GLN A 38 6.28 -4.11 14.24
N VAL A 39 5.74 -4.82 15.23
CA VAL A 39 4.31 -5.18 15.30
C VAL A 39 3.43 -3.95 15.59
N GLU A 40 3.87 -3.00 16.41
CA GLU A 40 3.15 -1.74 16.63
C GLU A 40 3.19 -0.83 15.41
N GLY A 41 4.35 -0.69 14.75
CA GLY A 41 4.50 0.08 13.51
C GLY A 41 3.66 -0.48 12.35
N GLU A 42 3.60 -1.81 12.19
CA GLU A 42 2.78 -2.46 11.17
C GLU A 42 1.26 -2.26 11.42
N LYS A 43 0.83 -2.27 12.69
CA LYS A 43 -0.57 -1.98 13.05
C LYS A 43 -0.95 -0.53 12.79
N GLU A 44 -0.06 0.40 13.10
CA GLU A 44 -0.26 1.82 12.84
C GLU A 44 -0.33 2.10 11.33
N GLU A 45 0.60 1.56 10.55
CA GLU A 45 0.61 1.67 9.08
C GLU A 45 -0.70 1.15 8.47
N LYS A 46 -1.15 -0.05 8.89
CA LYS A 46 -2.42 -0.63 8.44
C LYS A 46 -3.62 0.26 8.79
N SER A 47 -3.63 0.86 9.97
CA SER A 47 -4.68 1.78 10.43
C SER A 47 -4.72 3.06 9.60
N GLU A 48 -3.56 3.66 9.31
CA GLU A 48 -3.47 4.86 8.49
C GLU A 48 -3.83 4.59 7.03
N LEU A 49 -3.34 3.49 6.46
CA LEU A 49 -3.71 3.06 5.11
C LEU A 49 -5.21 2.80 5.01
N ALA A 50 -5.83 2.15 6.00
CA ALA A 50 -7.27 1.93 6.03
C ALA A 50 -8.07 3.23 6.06
N LYS A 51 -7.63 4.24 6.83
CA LYS A 51 -8.23 5.58 6.83
C LYS A 51 -8.10 6.25 5.46
N LEU A 52 -6.93 6.16 4.83
CA LEU A 52 -6.71 6.71 3.49
C LEU A 52 -7.62 6.06 2.46
N MET A 53 -7.72 4.72 2.47
CA MET A 53 -8.59 3.97 1.56
C MET A 53 -10.07 4.28 1.78
N LYS A 54 -10.49 4.54 3.01
CA LYS A 54 -11.85 4.99 3.33
C LYS A 54 -12.16 6.36 2.72
N GLU A 55 -11.22 7.31 2.76
CA GLU A 55 -11.41 8.61 2.12
C GLU A 55 -11.39 8.52 0.58
N ILE A 56 -10.58 7.62 0.00
CA ILE A 56 -10.61 7.32 -1.44
C ILE A 56 -11.99 6.75 -1.82
N ASP A 57 -12.48 5.75 -1.10
CA ASP A 57 -13.80 5.13 -1.33
C ASP A 57 -14.93 6.16 -1.22
N LYS A 58 -14.87 7.07 -0.24
CA LYS A 58 -15.85 8.15 -0.08
C LYS A 58 -15.90 9.07 -1.31
N ASN A 59 -14.75 9.52 -1.81
CA ASN A 59 -14.70 10.40 -2.98
C ASN A 59 -15.15 9.67 -4.25
N TYR A 60 -14.75 8.39 -4.41
CA TYR A 60 -15.25 7.55 -5.50
C TYR A 60 -16.77 7.38 -5.46
N LYS A 61 -17.35 7.05 -4.30
CA LYS A 61 -18.81 6.86 -4.16
C LYS A 61 -19.61 8.12 -4.47
N ALA A 62 -19.09 9.29 -4.10
CA ALA A 62 -19.72 10.56 -4.44
C ALA A 62 -19.84 10.76 -5.96
N THR A 63 -18.85 10.33 -6.74
CA THR A 63 -18.91 10.42 -8.21
C THR A 63 -19.70 9.25 -8.83
N GLU A 64 -19.65 8.07 -8.22
CA GLU A 64 -20.46 6.90 -8.61
C GLU A 64 -21.96 7.19 -8.53
N GLU A 65 -22.41 7.84 -7.44
CA GLU A 65 -23.83 8.16 -7.22
C GLU A 65 -24.44 8.99 -8.34
N ILE A 66 -23.67 9.92 -8.91
CA ILE A 66 -24.13 10.80 -10.00
C ILE A 66 -23.83 10.26 -11.39
N SER A 67 -23.01 9.21 -11.51
CA SER A 67 -22.51 8.69 -12.80
C SER A 67 -23.59 8.18 -13.76
N GLY A 68 -24.80 7.92 -13.26
CA GLY A 68 -25.94 7.48 -14.07
C GLY A 68 -26.82 8.61 -14.59
N TYR A 69 -26.55 9.87 -14.25
CA TYR A 69 -27.44 10.97 -14.63
C TYR A 69 -27.25 11.37 -16.10
N TYR A 70 -28.36 11.69 -16.76
CA TYR A 70 -28.38 12.12 -18.17
C TYR A 70 -27.92 13.57 -18.39
N ASN A 71 -27.83 14.37 -17.32
CA ASN A 71 -27.31 15.74 -17.36
C ASN A 71 -26.72 16.13 -15.99
N TYR A 72 -25.64 16.92 -15.99
CA TYR A 72 -25.02 17.46 -14.79
C TYR A 72 -25.31 18.96 -14.68
N LYS A 73 -25.84 19.39 -13.53
CA LYS A 73 -25.90 20.81 -13.17
C LYS A 73 -24.58 21.18 -12.50
N GLU A 74 -24.43 22.47 -12.19
CA GLU A 74 -23.22 22.98 -11.53
C GLU A 74 -22.89 22.22 -10.23
N LYS A 75 -23.91 21.80 -9.47
CA LYS A 75 -23.70 21.03 -8.23
C LYS A 75 -23.09 19.64 -8.49
N GLU A 76 -23.51 18.93 -9.55
CA GLU A 76 -22.92 17.65 -9.92
C GLU A 76 -21.50 17.83 -10.47
N TRP A 77 -21.28 18.85 -11.29
CA TRP A 77 -19.93 19.18 -11.75
C TRP A 77 -18.99 19.51 -10.59
N LYS A 78 -19.47 20.24 -9.59
CA LYS A 78 -18.70 20.52 -8.38
C LYS A 78 -18.30 19.23 -7.65
N ILE A 79 -19.18 18.22 -7.58
CA ILE A 79 -18.85 16.92 -6.99
C ILE A 79 -17.71 16.25 -7.76
N ILE A 80 -17.73 16.24 -9.09
CA ILE A 80 -16.62 15.70 -9.91
C ILE A 80 -15.33 16.47 -9.66
N GLY A 81 -15.38 17.82 -9.66
CA GLY A 81 -14.24 18.68 -9.41
C GLY A 81 -13.61 18.43 -8.04
N ASP A 82 -14.39 18.54 -6.97
CA ASP A 82 -13.92 18.33 -5.59
C ASP A 82 -13.36 16.91 -5.41
N ALA A 83 -14.08 15.89 -5.87
CA ALA A 83 -13.67 14.50 -5.73
C ALA A 83 -12.38 14.20 -6.50
N SER A 84 -12.22 14.73 -7.71
CA SER A 84 -11.01 14.53 -8.51
C SER A 84 -9.76 15.10 -7.83
N VAL A 85 -9.83 16.33 -7.32
CA VAL A 85 -8.73 16.96 -6.57
C VAL A 85 -8.38 16.17 -5.31
N ASN A 86 -9.39 15.75 -4.56
CA ASN A 86 -9.18 14.94 -3.35
C ASN A 86 -8.51 13.60 -3.69
N LEU A 87 -8.99 12.90 -4.71
CA LEU A 87 -8.43 11.62 -5.14
C LEU A 87 -6.97 11.77 -5.59
N ILE A 88 -6.64 12.81 -6.35
CA ILE A 88 -5.26 13.11 -6.77
C ILE A 88 -4.35 13.24 -5.53
N ASN A 89 -4.78 14.02 -4.54
CA ASN A 89 -3.99 14.24 -3.32
C ASN A 89 -3.84 12.95 -2.50
N LEU A 90 -4.93 12.20 -2.32
CA LEU A 90 -4.92 10.93 -1.58
C LEU A 90 -4.05 9.88 -2.29
N CYS A 91 -4.10 9.78 -3.62
CA CYS A 91 -3.28 8.86 -4.40
C CYS A 91 -1.79 9.23 -4.34
N LYS A 92 -1.44 10.52 -4.35
CA LYS A 92 -0.06 10.99 -4.13
C LYS A 92 0.45 10.60 -2.75
N ILE A 93 -0.39 10.70 -1.71
CA ILE A 93 -0.05 10.22 -0.36
C ILE A 93 0.14 8.70 -0.37
N ALA A 94 -0.76 7.94 -1.02
CA ALA A 94 -0.67 6.48 -1.11
C ALA A 94 0.66 6.02 -1.74
N LEU A 95 1.01 6.62 -2.89
CA LEU A 95 2.24 6.32 -3.63
C LEU A 95 3.51 6.65 -2.85
N LYS A 96 3.49 7.69 -2.02
CA LYS A 96 4.67 8.12 -1.25
C LYS A 96 4.82 7.36 0.07
N LYS A 97 3.74 7.25 0.84
CA LYS A 97 3.77 6.74 2.23
C LYS A 97 3.62 5.22 2.30
N PHE A 98 2.89 4.61 1.37
CA PHE A 98 2.57 3.19 1.38
C PHE A 98 3.12 2.48 0.13
N ALA A 99 4.33 2.88 -0.28
CA ALA A 99 5.04 2.30 -1.40
C ALA A 99 5.46 0.85 -1.07
N ARG A 100 5.26 -0.06 -2.02
CA ARG A 100 5.77 -1.44 -1.99
C ARG A 100 6.73 -1.61 -3.17
N PRO A 101 8.04 -1.31 -3.02
CA PRO A 101 8.98 -1.32 -4.14
C PRO A 101 9.13 -2.70 -4.78
N ASP A 102 8.98 -3.77 -3.98
CA ASP A 102 9.07 -5.16 -4.45
C ASP A 102 7.79 -5.64 -5.15
N ASP A 103 6.72 -4.84 -5.15
CA ASP A 103 5.46 -5.14 -5.83
C ASP A 103 5.20 -4.14 -6.96
N GLU A 104 5.86 -4.38 -8.10
CA GLU A 104 5.73 -3.54 -9.29
C GLU A 104 4.28 -3.39 -9.77
N LYS A 105 3.48 -4.44 -9.61
CA LYS A 105 2.08 -4.44 -10.05
C LYS A 105 1.22 -3.57 -9.14
N TYR A 106 1.40 -3.65 -7.83
CA TYR A 106 0.78 -2.72 -6.88
C TYR A 106 1.16 -1.28 -7.21
N GLN A 107 2.43 -1.01 -7.49
CA GLN A 107 2.91 0.33 -7.83
C GLN A 107 2.29 0.86 -9.13
N LYS A 108 2.22 0.01 -10.15
CA LYS A 108 1.56 0.34 -11.42
C LYS A 108 0.08 0.66 -11.24
N LEU A 109 -0.63 -0.13 -10.42
CA LEU A 109 -2.07 0.07 -10.18
C LEU A 109 -2.35 1.34 -9.37
N ASN A 110 -1.50 1.68 -8.39
CA ASN A 110 -1.60 2.95 -7.67
C ASN A 110 -1.34 4.15 -8.59
N ARG A 111 -0.34 4.07 -9.48
CA ARG A 111 -0.12 5.12 -10.50
C ARG A 111 -1.28 5.27 -11.45
N MET A 112 -1.86 4.15 -11.90
CA MET A 112 -3.06 4.17 -12.74
C MET A 112 -4.23 4.86 -12.03
N MET A 113 -4.40 4.68 -10.71
CA MET A 113 -5.46 5.36 -9.96
C MET A 113 -5.25 6.88 -9.94
N LEU A 114 -4.00 7.32 -9.76
CA LEU A 114 -3.64 8.73 -9.84
C LEU A 114 -3.91 9.29 -11.24
N GLU A 115 -3.43 8.62 -12.29
CA GLU A 115 -3.61 9.05 -13.68
C GLU A 115 -5.08 9.19 -14.08
N GLU A 116 -5.93 8.21 -13.72
CA GLU A 116 -7.37 8.29 -14.03
C GLU A 116 -8.07 9.36 -13.17
N SER A 117 -7.56 9.68 -11.97
CA SER A 117 -8.06 10.80 -11.15
C SER A 117 -7.69 12.15 -11.75
N GLU A 118 -6.47 12.29 -12.30
CA GLU A 118 -6.02 13.48 -13.04
C GLU A 118 -6.86 13.68 -14.31
N LYS A 119 -7.09 12.62 -15.09
CA LYS A 119 -7.99 12.67 -16.26
C LYS A 119 -9.42 13.06 -15.88
N MET A 120 -9.93 12.60 -14.74
CA MET A 120 -11.25 13.04 -14.25
C MET A 120 -11.28 14.54 -13.96
N HIS A 121 -10.20 15.09 -13.40
CA HIS A 121 -10.08 16.53 -13.17
C HIS A 121 -10.01 17.31 -14.48
N GLU A 122 -9.24 16.83 -15.46
CA GLU A 122 -9.17 17.42 -16.81
C GLU A 122 -10.55 17.49 -17.48
N VAL A 123 -11.39 16.47 -17.31
CA VAL A 123 -12.78 16.49 -17.81
C VAL A 123 -13.59 17.59 -17.12
N TYR A 124 -13.44 17.77 -15.81
CA TYR A 124 -14.13 18.83 -15.07
C TYR A 124 -13.70 20.24 -15.51
N GLU A 125 -12.41 20.45 -15.78
CA GLU A 125 -11.90 21.73 -16.27
C GLU A 125 -12.51 22.09 -17.64
N ARG A 126 -12.79 21.08 -18.47
CA ARG A 126 -13.45 21.25 -19.78
C ARG A 126 -14.95 20.94 -19.78
N ARG A 127 -15.62 20.96 -18.62
CA ARG A 127 -17.04 20.57 -18.46
C ARG A 127 -18.05 21.29 -19.36
N GLY A 128 -17.70 22.45 -19.90
CA GLY A 128 -18.55 23.20 -20.85
C GLY A 128 -18.49 22.69 -22.30
N GLN A 129 -17.65 21.70 -22.60
CA GLN A 129 -17.48 21.15 -23.94
C GLN A 129 -18.48 20.02 -24.24
N VAL A 130 -18.81 19.86 -25.52
CA VAL A 130 -19.63 18.73 -25.99
C VAL A 130 -18.91 17.42 -25.67
N GLY A 131 -19.65 16.44 -25.13
CA GLY A 131 -19.09 15.14 -24.76
C GLY A 131 -18.49 15.06 -23.35
N ALA A 132 -18.40 16.19 -22.63
CA ALA A 132 -17.77 16.20 -21.31
C ALA A 132 -18.53 15.33 -20.28
N LEU A 133 -19.85 15.22 -20.39
CA LEU A 133 -20.65 14.38 -19.51
C LEU A 133 -20.30 12.90 -19.69
N GLU A 134 -20.29 12.43 -20.94
CA GLU A 134 -19.95 11.06 -21.29
C GLU A 134 -18.52 10.73 -20.87
N ASP A 135 -17.59 11.67 -21.06
CA ASP A 135 -16.22 11.55 -20.60
C ASP A 135 -16.14 11.47 -19.07
N ALA A 136 -16.93 12.25 -18.33
CA ALA A 136 -16.93 12.21 -16.87
C ALA A 136 -17.45 10.85 -16.38
N GLN A 137 -18.56 10.38 -16.93
CA GLN A 137 -19.10 9.06 -16.61
C GLN A 137 -18.12 7.94 -17.01
N TRP A 138 -17.38 8.09 -18.10
CA TRP A 138 -16.33 7.17 -18.49
C TRP A 138 -15.21 7.12 -17.45
N GLN A 139 -14.72 8.28 -16.98
CA GLN A 139 -13.68 8.33 -15.96
C GLN A 139 -14.11 7.69 -14.64
N VAL A 140 -15.37 7.83 -14.22
CA VAL A 140 -15.87 7.11 -13.03
C VAL A 140 -15.76 5.59 -13.20
N ARG A 141 -16.08 5.06 -14.39
CA ARG A 141 -15.92 3.62 -14.69
C ARG A 141 -14.46 3.18 -14.69
N ARG A 142 -13.55 4.05 -15.14
CA ARG A 142 -12.10 3.81 -15.12
C ARG A 142 -11.56 3.74 -13.70
N LEU A 143 -11.95 4.66 -12.82
CA LEU A 143 -11.61 4.61 -11.39
C LEU A 143 -12.07 3.29 -10.77
N ARG A 144 -13.32 2.88 -11.01
CA ARG A 144 -13.86 1.58 -10.54
C ARG A 144 -13.02 0.40 -11.00
N GLN A 145 -12.63 0.40 -12.28
CA GLN A 145 -11.81 -0.67 -12.86
C GLN A 145 -10.44 -0.76 -12.17
N THR A 146 -9.80 0.38 -11.91
CA THR A 146 -8.52 0.41 -11.21
C THR A 146 -8.63 -0.13 -9.78
N CYS A 147 -9.69 0.25 -9.04
CA CYS A 147 -9.98 -0.31 -7.72
C CYS A 147 -10.14 -1.84 -7.79
N ALA A 148 -10.92 -2.34 -8.75
CA ALA A 148 -11.14 -3.78 -8.92
C ALA A 148 -9.85 -4.55 -9.25
N LEU A 149 -9.00 -4.00 -10.11
CA LEU A 149 -7.72 -4.62 -10.47
C LEU A 149 -6.76 -4.66 -9.27
N CYS A 150 -6.68 -3.58 -8.49
CA CYS A 150 -5.86 -3.52 -7.28
C CYS A 150 -6.36 -4.49 -6.21
N HIS A 151 -7.67 -4.50 -5.93
CA HIS A 151 -8.25 -5.43 -4.96
C HIS A 151 -8.04 -6.89 -5.36
N LYS A 152 -8.21 -7.23 -6.64
CA LYS A 152 -7.91 -8.58 -7.15
C LYS A 152 -6.44 -8.95 -6.97
N HIS A 153 -5.52 -8.01 -7.20
CA HIS A 153 -4.09 -8.25 -7.00
C HIS A 153 -3.75 -8.52 -5.53
N LEU A 154 -4.37 -7.77 -4.61
CA LEU A 154 -4.15 -7.88 -3.18
C LEU A 154 -5.01 -8.96 -2.47
N GLY A 155 -5.83 -9.71 -3.20
CA GLY A 155 -6.76 -10.68 -2.61
C GLY A 155 -7.87 -10.06 -1.76
N ILE A 156 -8.19 -8.78 -1.98
CA ILE A 156 -9.23 -8.06 -1.23
C ILE A 156 -10.59 -8.38 -1.86
N HIS A 157 -11.49 -8.97 -1.07
CA HIS A 157 -12.86 -9.23 -1.47
C HIS A 157 -13.81 -8.16 -0.94
N LEU A 158 -14.35 -7.35 -1.84
CA LEU A 158 -15.45 -6.44 -1.53
C LEU A 158 -16.74 -7.28 -1.38
N TYR A 159 -17.46 -7.10 -0.27
CA TYR A 159 -18.70 -7.82 0.10
C TYR A 159 -18.54 -9.30 0.51
N PRO A 160 -17.79 -9.60 1.58
CA PRO A 160 -17.66 -10.97 2.09
C PRO A 160 -19.00 -11.59 2.50
N ASN A 161 -19.99 -10.75 2.87
CA ASN A 161 -21.31 -11.19 3.28
C ASN A 161 -22.17 -11.72 2.12
N LEU A 162 -21.87 -11.35 0.87
CA LEU A 162 -22.61 -11.83 -0.31
C LEU A 162 -22.11 -13.21 -0.78
N TYR A 163 -20.91 -13.62 -0.35
CA TYR A 163 -20.30 -14.91 -0.71
C TYR A 163 -19.78 -15.64 0.54
N PRO A 164 -20.68 -16.09 1.43
CA PRO A 164 -20.30 -16.80 2.65
C PRO A 164 -19.64 -18.14 2.29
N GLY A 165 -18.36 -18.31 2.64
CA GLY A 165 -17.60 -19.56 2.42
C GLY A 165 -16.19 -19.37 1.86
N HIS A 166 -15.84 -18.18 1.38
CA HIS A 166 -14.48 -17.86 0.91
C HIS A 166 -13.73 -17.03 1.97
N LYS A 167 -13.49 -17.61 3.15
CA LYS A 167 -12.94 -16.89 4.32
C LYS A 167 -11.40 -16.78 4.34
N ASP A 168 -10.72 -17.39 3.37
CA ASP A 168 -9.32 -17.77 3.45
C ASP A 168 -8.47 -17.29 2.25
N TRP A 169 -8.96 -16.31 1.50
CA TRP A 169 -8.20 -15.64 0.43
C TRP A 169 -7.66 -14.25 0.82
N GLY A 170 -7.74 -13.88 2.10
CA GLY A 170 -7.16 -12.67 2.66
C GLY A 170 -5.87 -12.97 3.42
N VAL A 171 -4.75 -12.51 2.86
CA VAL A 171 -3.39 -12.51 3.45
C VAL A 171 -2.79 -13.92 3.67
N LYS A 172 -1.93 -14.34 2.74
CA LYS A 172 -0.79 -15.19 3.08
C LYS A 172 0.38 -14.31 3.45
#